data_AF-A0ABD3M4P8-F1
#
_entry.id   AF-A0ABD3M4P8-F1
#
_cell.length_a   1.000
_cell.length_b   1.000
_cell.length_c   1.000
_cell.angle_alpha   90.00
_cell.angle_beta   90.00
_cell.angle_gamma   90.00
#
_symmetry.space_group_name_H-M   'P 1'
#
loop_
_entity.id
_entity.type
_entity.pdbx_description
1 polymer ?
#
loop_
_entity_poly.entity_id
_entity_poly.type
_entity_poly.pdbx_seq_one_letter_code
_entity_poly.pdbx_strand_id
1 'polypeptide(L)'
;MTAVSSLILVLLVPIQLAHSLLPSNSNAADIFLHRGIHTSTCKRSTQLFGTIRFVGTATAQHSTPPIRTNDENKSLSSFLTTPASTPSLLGTEITRCRKIDEESGREVWECRQASVGWFGMTIAPVFINQIEKYPDEESVIISIIDARTEVEQGGRLGNTFVSAMKRSKFEGRNIVTWKEQDNSTSNQIYALEGSLTLTLTINLPPFLPLPPGFNTIGSKIVERTCTDRLKLSLRSLSDAYYEWTDLDN
;
A
#
# COMPACT_ATOMS: atom_id res chain seq x y z
N MET A 1 -23.08 -2.15 1.24
CA MET A 1 -21.97 -1.66 0.39
C MET A 1 -20.91 -1.06 1.31
N THR A 2 -20.00 -1.88 1.83
CA THR A 2 -18.95 -1.45 2.77
C THR A 2 -17.72 -2.33 2.56
N ALA A 3 -16.90 -1.94 1.59
CA ALA A 3 -15.55 -2.44 1.41
C ALA A 3 -14.73 -1.24 0.95
N VAL A 4 -14.44 -0.33 1.88
CA VAL A 4 -13.67 0.88 1.59
C VAL A 4 -12.67 1.05 2.71
N SER A 5 -11.44 1.39 2.34
CA SER A 5 -10.32 1.78 3.20
C SER A 5 -9.35 0.63 3.49
N SER A 6 -8.35 0.38 2.62
CA SER A 6 -7.30 -0.64 2.86
C SER A 6 -5.98 -0.40 2.10
N LEU A 7 -5.43 0.83 2.07
CA LEU A 7 -3.98 1.01 1.86
C LEU A 7 -3.30 1.45 3.15
N ILE A 8 -3.93 2.38 3.85
CA ILE A 8 -3.50 2.81 5.16
C ILE A 8 -4.33 2.11 6.25
N LEU A 9 -5.65 1.92 6.13
CA LEU A 9 -6.45 1.29 7.20
C LEU A 9 -5.88 -0.05 7.71
N VAL A 10 -5.26 -0.85 6.83
CA VAL A 10 -4.60 -2.10 7.20
C VAL A 10 -3.30 -1.81 7.97
N LEU A 11 -2.39 -0.96 7.46
CA LEU A 11 -1.16 -0.46 8.13
C LEU A 11 -1.37 0.07 9.56
N LEU A 12 -2.62 0.39 9.88
CA LEU A 12 -3.06 1.06 11.08
C LEU A 12 -3.79 0.14 12.10
N VAL A 13 -4.02 -1.14 11.78
CA VAL A 13 -4.65 -2.13 12.68
C VAL A 13 -3.83 -2.53 13.95
N PRO A 14 -2.49 -2.37 14.07
CA PRO A 14 -1.76 -2.90 15.25
C PRO A 14 -2.23 -2.35 16.61
N ILE A 15 -2.91 -1.20 16.63
CA ILE A 15 -3.20 -0.47 17.88
C ILE A 15 -4.51 -0.93 18.53
N GLN A 16 -5.50 -1.37 17.75
CA GLN A 16 -6.74 -1.91 18.33
C GLN A 16 -6.53 -3.30 18.96
N LEU A 17 -5.59 -4.10 18.44
CA LEU A 17 -5.24 -5.40 19.01
C LEU A 17 -4.49 -5.31 20.34
N ALA A 18 -3.85 -4.17 20.65
CA ALA A 18 -3.21 -3.97 21.95
C ALA A 18 -4.21 -3.67 23.09
N HIS A 19 -5.44 -3.24 22.77
CA HIS A 19 -6.51 -3.06 23.77
C HIS A 19 -7.39 -4.30 23.95
N SER A 20 -7.38 -5.26 23.03
CA SER A 20 -8.16 -6.51 23.14
C SER A 20 -7.42 -7.69 23.77
N LEU A 21 -6.17 -7.49 24.24
CA LEU A 21 -5.36 -8.53 24.90
C LEU A 21 -5.14 -8.28 26.40
N LEU A 22 -5.91 -7.39 27.01
CA LEU A 22 -6.05 -7.38 28.46
C LEU A 22 -7.19 -8.34 28.84
N PRO A 23 -6.93 -9.39 29.64
CA PRO A 23 -8.01 -10.27 30.09
C PRO A 23 -8.96 -9.48 30.97
N SER A 24 -10.20 -9.35 30.52
CA SER A 24 -11.33 -8.99 31.37
C SER A 24 -11.57 -10.12 32.36
N ASN A 25 -11.11 -9.98 33.59
CA ASN A 25 -11.57 -10.84 34.69
C ASN A 25 -12.15 -9.96 35.80
N SER A 26 -13.47 -9.85 35.78
CA SER A 26 -14.27 -9.49 36.95
C SER A 26 -14.78 -10.77 37.61
N ASN A 27 -14.58 -10.84 38.93
CA ASN A 27 -15.21 -11.72 39.93
C ASN A 27 -14.57 -13.10 40.19
N ALA A 28 -13.76 -13.15 41.26
CA ALA A 28 -13.96 -14.12 42.34
C ALA A 28 -13.25 -13.61 43.60
N ALA A 29 -14.03 -13.34 44.64
CA ALA A 29 -13.55 -13.16 45.99
C ALA A 29 -13.24 -14.52 46.64
N ASP A 30 -12.45 -14.43 47.72
CA ASP A 30 -12.24 -15.38 48.81
C ASP A 30 -11.06 -16.39 48.82
N ILE A 31 -10.10 -16.01 49.68
CA ILE A 31 -9.48 -16.79 50.78
C ILE A 31 -8.57 -17.98 50.40
N PHE A 32 -7.26 -17.83 50.64
CA PHE A 32 -6.51 -18.62 51.66
C PHE A 32 -5.08 -18.10 51.88
N LEU A 33 -4.72 -17.94 53.16
CA LEU A 33 -3.40 -17.61 53.69
C LEU A 33 -2.40 -18.77 53.49
N HIS A 34 -1.20 -18.51 52.96
CA HIS A 34 0.08 -18.67 53.66
C HIS A 34 1.31 -18.55 52.73
N ARG A 35 2.33 -17.89 53.29
CA ARG A 35 3.79 -18.06 53.07
C ARG A 35 4.36 -17.55 51.75
N GLY A 36 5.19 -16.52 51.91
CA GLY A 36 5.78 -15.76 50.84
C GLY A 36 6.87 -16.47 50.06
N ILE A 37 7.24 -15.83 48.95
CA ILE A 37 8.50 -15.98 48.22
C ILE A 37 8.58 -14.81 47.24
N HIS A 38 9.64 -14.01 47.41
CA HIS A 38 10.28 -13.12 46.44
C HIS A 38 9.44 -12.03 45.75
N THR A 39 9.61 -10.80 46.25
CA THR A 39 9.44 -9.57 45.45
C THR A 39 10.47 -9.53 44.32
N SER A 40 10.10 -10.07 43.16
CA SER A 40 10.77 -9.77 41.89
C SER A 40 9.98 -8.66 41.18
N THR A 41 10.28 -7.42 41.55
CA THR A 41 9.93 -6.24 40.75
C THR A 41 10.65 -6.33 39.40
N CYS A 42 10.07 -7.02 38.42
CA CYS A 42 10.45 -6.87 37.03
C CYS A 42 9.77 -5.61 36.45
N LYS A 43 10.23 -4.45 36.89
CA LYS A 43 10.03 -3.20 36.15
C LYS A 43 11.05 -3.17 35.01
N ARG A 44 10.78 -3.88 33.90
CA ARG A 44 11.37 -3.52 32.60
C ARG A 44 10.39 -2.64 31.85
N SER A 45 10.39 -1.37 32.23
CA SER A 45 9.86 -0.31 31.38
C SER A 45 10.89 -0.06 30.29
N THR A 46 10.86 -0.84 29.21
CA THR A 46 11.52 -0.46 27.96
C THR A 46 10.60 0.52 27.25
N GLN A 47 10.61 1.78 27.68
CA GLN A 47 10.03 2.88 26.91
C GLN A 47 10.92 3.10 25.68
N LEU A 48 10.52 2.50 24.56
CA LEU A 48 11.16 2.73 23.28
C LEU A 48 10.61 4.04 22.70
N PHE A 49 11.39 5.11 22.82
CA PHE A 49 11.28 6.29 21.98
C PHE A 49 11.89 5.97 20.62
N GLY A 50 11.27 6.35 19.49
CA GLY A 50 11.89 5.98 18.22
C GLY A 50 11.11 6.23 16.93
N THR A 51 11.60 5.57 15.89
CA THR A 51 11.06 5.62 14.53
C THR A 51 10.14 4.42 14.30
N ILE A 52 8.91 4.70 13.86
CA ILE A 52 8.07 3.66 13.25
C ILE A 52 8.62 3.44 11.86
N ARG A 53 8.95 2.19 11.54
CA ARG A 53 9.30 1.80 10.17
C ARG A 53 8.53 0.55 9.82
N PHE A 54 7.65 0.67 8.84
CA PHE A 54 6.92 -0.46 8.29
C PHE A 54 7.39 -0.72 6.87
N VAL A 55 7.69 -1.98 6.57
CA VAL A 55 8.15 -2.42 5.25
C VAL A 55 7.27 -3.56 4.79
N GLY A 56 6.85 -3.52 3.53
CA GLY A 56 6.17 -4.63 2.89
C GLY A 56 6.67 -4.81 1.47
N THR A 57 6.89 -6.06 1.10
CA THR A 57 7.31 -6.48 -0.22
C THR A 57 6.34 -7.54 -0.72
N ALA A 58 5.98 -7.50 -1.99
CA ALA A 58 5.15 -8.52 -2.58
C ALA A 58 5.55 -8.77 -4.03
N THR A 59 5.37 -10.02 -4.46
CA THR A 59 5.39 -10.40 -5.87
C THR A 59 4.06 -11.07 -6.22
N ALA A 60 3.62 -10.92 -7.46
CA ALA A 60 2.41 -11.57 -7.94
C ALA A 60 2.53 -11.83 -9.44
N GLN A 61 1.72 -12.77 -9.92
CA GLN A 61 1.58 -13.06 -11.33
C GLN A 61 0.09 -13.07 -11.70
N HIS A 62 -0.19 -12.71 -12.94
CA HIS A 62 -1.53 -12.76 -13.52
C HIS A 62 -1.42 -12.98 -15.04
N SER A 63 -2.35 -13.69 -15.64
CA SER A 63 -2.40 -13.85 -17.10
C SER A 63 -3.59 -13.09 -17.65
N THR A 64 -3.41 -12.42 -18.79
CA THR A 64 -4.51 -11.76 -19.48
C THR A 64 -5.50 -12.78 -20.03
N PRO A 65 -6.78 -12.43 -20.21
CA PRO A 65 -7.68 -13.21 -21.05
C PRO A 65 -7.09 -13.38 -22.47
N PRO A 66 -7.49 -14.44 -23.20
CA PRO A 66 -7.12 -14.61 -24.60
C PRO A 66 -7.76 -13.51 -25.46
N ILE A 67 -6.94 -12.74 -26.17
CA ILE A 67 -7.41 -11.68 -27.08
C ILE A 67 -7.29 -12.17 -28.52
N ARG A 68 -8.39 -12.08 -29.25
CA ARG A 68 -8.46 -12.42 -30.68
C ARG A 68 -8.18 -11.17 -31.50
N THR A 69 -6.91 -10.94 -31.81
CA THR A 69 -6.52 -9.88 -32.73
C THR A 69 -5.37 -10.36 -33.61
N ASN A 70 -5.45 -10.06 -34.90
CA ASN A 70 -4.33 -10.20 -35.84
C ASN A 70 -3.62 -8.85 -36.06
N ASP A 71 -4.04 -7.81 -35.35
CA ASP A 71 -3.43 -6.48 -35.42
C ASP A 71 -2.26 -6.41 -34.43
N GLU A 72 -1.04 -6.38 -34.96
CA GLU A 72 0.19 -6.20 -34.18
C GLU A 72 0.18 -4.89 -33.38
N ASN A 73 -0.60 -3.89 -33.80
CA ASN A 73 -0.75 -2.64 -33.05
C ASN A 73 -1.58 -2.82 -31.78
N LYS A 74 -2.33 -3.92 -31.63
CA LYS A 74 -3.11 -4.25 -30.44
C LYS A 74 -2.34 -5.13 -29.45
N SER A 75 -1.02 -4.95 -29.33
CA SER A 75 -0.19 -5.60 -28.31
C SER A 75 -0.30 -4.91 -26.94
N LEU A 76 0.07 -5.62 -25.87
CA LEU A 76 0.16 -5.03 -24.53
C LEU A 76 1.21 -3.90 -24.45
N SER A 77 2.34 -4.05 -25.15
CA SER A 77 3.36 -3.01 -25.25
C SER A 77 2.79 -1.75 -25.90
N SER A 78 2.02 -1.90 -26.99
CA SER A 78 1.34 -0.77 -27.63
C SER A 78 0.35 -0.09 -26.69
N PHE A 79 -0.51 -0.86 -26.02
CA PHE A 79 -1.47 -0.33 -25.04
C PHE A 79 -0.80 0.53 -23.96
N LEU A 80 0.32 0.06 -23.40
CA LEU A 80 1.04 0.75 -22.33
C LEU A 80 1.66 2.09 -22.76
N THR A 81 1.90 2.28 -24.06
CA THR A 81 2.31 3.60 -24.58
C THR A 81 1.14 4.59 -24.70
N THR A 82 -0.11 4.12 -24.66
CA THR A 82 -1.29 4.98 -24.77
C THR A 82 -1.67 5.61 -23.42
N PRO A 83 -2.38 6.75 -23.44
CA PRO A 83 -2.96 7.33 -22.22
C PRO A 83 -3.96 6.42 -21.50
N ALA A 84 -4.61 5.50 -22.22
CA ALA A 84 -5.64 4.60 -21.69
C ALA A 84 -5.12 3.64 -20.61
N SER A 85 -3.82 3.33 -20.64
CA SER A 85 -3.16 2.50 -19.62
C SER A 85 -2.91 3.21 -18.29
N THR A 86 -2.84 4.55 -18.30
CA THR A 86 -2.36 5.32 -17.15
C THR A 86 -3.21 5.14 -15.88
N PRO A 87 -4.56 5.15 -15.95
CA PRO A 87 -5.39 4.92 -14.76
C PRO A 87 -5.14 3.57 -14.08
N SER A 88 -4.94 2.48 -14.84
CA SER A 88 -4.69 1.15 -14.26
C SER A 88 -3.28 1.02 -13.66
N LEU A 89 -2.29 1.74 -14.21
CA LEU A 89 -0.93 1.83 -13.67
C LEU A 89 -0.85 2.62 -12.35
N LEU A 90 -1.65 3.68 -12.22
CA LEU A 90 -1.72 4.48 -10.98
C LEU A 90 -2.50 3.76 -9.86
N GLY A 91 -3.24 2.71 -10.20
CA GLY A 91 -3.95 1.84 -9.28
C GLY A 91 -5.41 2.23 -9.05
N THR A 92 -6.07 1.44 -8.21
CA THR A 92 -7.48 1.63 -7.85
C THR A 92 -7.61 2.45 -6.56
N GLU A 93 -8.79 3.04 -6.31
CA GLU A 93 -9.11 3.82 -5.09
C GLU A 93 -8.48 5.22 -4.96
N ILE A 94 -8.06 5.77 -6.09
CA ILE A 94 -7.73 7.19 -6.21
C ILE A 94 -9.02 8.02 -6.16
N THR A 95 -9.04 9.04 -5.29
CA THR A 95 -10.13 10.03 -5.27
C THR A 95 -9.93 11.11 -6.32
N ARG A 96 -8.67 11.46 -6.60
CA ARG A 96 -8.28 12.43 -7.62
C ARG A 96 -6.83 12.20 -8.02
N CYS A 97 -6.56 12.08 -9.32
CA CYS A 97 -5.20 12.19 -9.86
C CYS A 97 -5.14 13.34 -10.86
N ARG A 98 -3.97 13.97 -10.95
CA ARG A 98 -3.65 14.90 -12.04
C ARG A 98 -2.19 14.73 -12.45
N LYS A 99 -1.94 14.83 -13.75
CA LYS A 99 -0.58 14.94 -14.28
C LYS A 99 -0.03 16.31 -13.90
N ILE A 100 1.18 16.34 -13.36
CA ILE A 100 1.84 17.59 -12.95
C ILE A 100 3.10 17.87 -13.76
N ASP A 101 3.70 16.85 -14.39
CA ASP A 101 4.86 16.99 -15.25
C ASP A 101 4.96 15.84 -16.26
N GLU A 102 5.70 16.09 -17.35
CA GLU A 102 6.05 15.12 -18.38
C GLU A 102 7.35 15.52 -19.06
N GLU A 103 8.40 14.75 -18.82
CA GLU A 103 9.72 14.98 -19.42
C GLU A 103 10.25 13.66 -19.98
N SER A 104 10.59 13.65 -21.27
CA SER A 104 11.27 12.52 -21.94
C SER A 104 10.62 11.14 -21.72
N GLY A 105 9.29 11.06 -21.74
CA GLY A 105 8.55 9.80 -21.54
C GLY A 105 8.37 9.37 -20.07
N ARG A 106 8.77 10.23 -19.12
CA ARG A 106 8.48 10.06 -17.70
C ARG A 106 7.30 10.92 -17.31
N GLU A 107 6.24 10.28 -16.84
CA GLU A 107 5.04 10.99 -16.43
C GLU A 107 4.97 11.14 -14.92
N VAL A 108 4.77 12.36 -14.42
CA VAL A 108 4.63 12.61 -12.98
C VAL A 108 3.19 12.96 -12.65
N TRP A 109 2.63 12.22 -11.70
CA TRP A 109 1.22 12.26 -11.32
C TRP A 109 1.06 12.49 -9.82
N GLU A 110 0.27 13.50 -9.48
CA GLU A 110 -0.18 13.74 -8.11
C GLU A 110 -1.51 13.03 -7.88
N CYS A 111 -1.53 12.08 -6.95
CA CYS A 111 -2.66 11.20 -6.70
C CYS A 111 -3.08 11.20 -5.24
N ARG A 112 -4.26 11.76 -5.00
CA ARG A 112 -4.92 11.79 -3.70
C ARG A 112 -5.67 10.49 -3.45
N GLN A 113 -5.25 9.80 -2.42
CA GLN A 113 -5.84 8.54 -1.99
C GLN A 113 -7.13 8.77 -1.17
N ALA A 114 -7.90 7.72 -0.99
CA ALA A 114 -9.05 7.74 -0.08
C ALA A 114 -8.60 8.09 1.36
N SER A 115 -9.41 8.91 2.04
CA SER A 115 -9.17 9.30 3.43
C SER A 115 -9.34 8.11 4.38
N VAL A 116 -8.56 8.10 5.46
CA VAL A 116 -8.58 7.05 6.49
C VAL A 116 -8.65 7.64 7.89
N GLY A 117 -9.40 6.98 8.77
CA GLY A 117 -9.42 7.30 10.19
C GLY A 117 -8.18 6.78 10.91
N TRP A 118 -7.54 7.62 11.73
CA TRP A 118 -6.32 7.28 12.47
C TRP A 118 -6.23 8.09 13.76
N PHE A 119 -6.27 7.42 14.92
CA PHE A 119 -6.18 8.06 16.25
C PHE A 119 -7.12 9.25 16.46
N GLY A 120 -8.38 9.13 16.03
CA GLY A 120 -9.36 10.22 16.15
C GLY A 120 -9.10 11.39 15.21
N MET A 121 -8.31 11.16 14.15
CA MET A 121 -8.10 12.08 13.04
C MET A 121 -8.54 11.41 11.74
N THR A 122 -8.79 12.21 10.72
CA THR A 122 -8.98 11.74 9.35
C THR A 122 -7.83 12.26 8.51
N ILE A 123 -7.09 11.36 7.89
CA ILE A 123 -5.91 11.68 7.08
C ILE A 123 -6.09 11.22 5.64
N ALA A 124 -5.62 12.01 4.69
CA ALA A 124 -5.66 11.72 3.26
C ALA A 124 -4.23 11.74 2.70
N PRO A 125 -3.69 10.59 2.30
CA PRO A 125 -2.39 10.52 1.64
C PRO A 125 -2.46 11.12 0.23
N VAL A 126 -1.41 11.84 -0.13
CA VAL A 126 -1.18 12.28 -1.51
C VAL A 126 0.19 11.76 -1.92
N PHE A 127 0.20 10.95 -2.98
CA PHE A 127 1.42 10.39 -3.55
C PHE A 127 1.75 11.12 -4.85
N ILE A 128 3.02 11.48 -5.02
CA ILE A 128 3.58 11.92 -6.28
C ILE A 128 4.24 10.69 -6.91
N ASN A 129 3.59 10.15 -7.93
CA ASN A 129 4.03 8.96 -8.65
C ASN A 129 4.76 9.38 -9.92
N GLN A 130 5.86 8.71 -10.22
CA GLN A 130 6.55 8.77 -11.50
C GLN A 130 6.32 7.44 -12.22
N ILE A 131 5.85 7.51 -13.46
CA ILE A 131 5.68 6.36 -14.34
C ILE A 131 6.77 6.41 -15.40
N GLU A 132 7.52 5.33 -15.52
CA GLU A 132 8.52 5.11 -16.57
C GLU A 132 8.12 3.86 -17.36
N LYS A 133 7.97 4.02 -18.68
CA LYS A 133 7.49 2.96 -19.58
C LYS A 133 8.63 2.53 -20.49
N TYR A 134 8.93 1.23 -20.51
CA TYR A 134 9.98 0.62 -21.31
C TYR A 134 9.37 -0.51 -22.16
N PRO A 135 8.59 -0.18 -23.20
CA PRO A 135 7.86 -1.17 -24.00
C PRO A 135 8.79 -2.18 -24.70
N ASP A 136 9.99 -1.75 -25.10
CA ASP A 136 11.00 -2.60 -25.73
C ASP A 136 11.65 -3.60 -24.74
N GLU A 137 11.61 -3.27 -23.44
CA GLU A 137 12.09 -4.15 -22.35
C GLU A 137 10.93 -4.90 -21.67
N GLU A 138 9.72 -4.80 -22.23
CA GLU A 138 8.49 -5.38 -21.68
C GLU A 138 8.28 -5.04 -20.20
N SER A 139 8.57 -3.79 -19.81
CA SER A 139 8.46 -3.35 -18.42
C SER A 139 7.90 -1.94 -18.22
N VAL A 140 7.25 -1.74 -17.07
CA VAL A 140 6.80 -0.44 -16.55
C VAL A 140 7.18 -0.34 -15.08
N ILE A 141 7.72 0.82 -14.71
CA ILE A 141 8.09 1.14 -13.33
C ILE A 141 7.25 2.31 -12.85
N ILE A 142 6.58 2.12 -11.71
CA ILE A 142 5.86 3.18 -11.01
C ILE A 142 6.53 3.41 -9.66
N SER A 143 7.06 4.61 -9.44
CA SER A 143 7.76 4.97 -8.21
C SER A 143 7.05 6.11 -7.48
N ILE A 144 6.93 6.02 -6.17
CA ILE A 144 6.52 7.16 -5.33
C ILE A 144 7.77 7.99 -5.05
N ILE A 145 7.87 9.15 -5.70
CA ILE A 145 9.02 10.04 -5.59
C ILE A 145 8.86 11.08 -4.49
N ASP A 146 7.61 11.37 -4.10
CA ASP A 146 7.28 12.20 -2.95
C ASP A 146 5.90 11.79 -2.39
N ALA A 147 5.69 12.08 -1.11
CA ALA A 147 4.43 11.80 -0.45
C ALA A 147 4.16 12.81 0.66
N ARG A 148 2.90 13.21 0.78
CA ARG A 148 2.44 14.04 1.89
C ARG A 148 1.14 13.50 2.46
N THR A 149 0.87 13.88 3.70
CA THR A 149 -0.37 13.54 4.40
C THR A 149 -1.16 14.82 4.66
N GLU A 150 -2.34 14.91 4.08
CA GLU A 150 -3.34 15.94 4.40
C GLU A 150 -4.14 15.50 5.62
N VAL A 151 -4.52 16.43 6.49
CA VAL A 151 -5.34 16.15 7.68
C VAL A 151 -6.66 16.86 7.50
N GLU A 152 -7.74 16.09 7.37
CA GLU A 152 -9.08 16.60 7.10
C GLU A 152 -9.82 16.98 8.40
N GLN A 153 -9.62 16.20 9.46
CA GLN A 153 -10.21 16.42 10.78
C GLN A 153 -9.22 16.02 11.88
N GLY A 154 -9.11 16.81 12.95
CA GLY A 154 -8.16 16.56 14.05
C GLY A 154 -8.84 16.53 15.43
N GLY A 155 -8.61 15.45 16.19
CA GLY A 155 -8.96 15.37 17.62
C GLY A 155 -7.96 16.06 18.55
N ARG A 156 -8.28 16.14 19.85
CA ARG A 156 -7.49 16.84 20.90
C ARG A 156 -6.03 16.37 21.08
N LEU A 157 -5.65 15.19 20.56
CA LEU A 157 -4.27 14.68 20.54
C LEU A 157 -3.46 15.17 19.30
N GLY A 158 -4.05 16.03 18.45
CA GLY A 158 -3.72 16.16 17.04
C GLY A 158 -2.39 16.82 16.67
N ASN A 159 -1.96 17.93 17.29
CA ASN A 159 -0.93 18.78 16.64
C ASN A 159 0.46 18.13 16.55
N THR A 160 0.94 17.48 17.62
CA THR A 160 2.28 16.86 17.63
C THR A 160 2.33 15.65 16.72
N PHE A 161 1.29 14.82 16.74
CA PHE A 161 1.23 13.61 15.94
C PHE A 161 0.99 13.94 14.46
N VAL A 162 0.13 14.92 14.15
CA VAL A 162 -0.02 15.48 12.80
C VAL A 162 1.32 16.00 12.28
N SER A 163 2.09 16.69 13.12
CA SER A 163 3.43 17.17 12.73
C SER A 163 4.39 16.02 12.46
N ALA A 164 4.29 14.91 13.19
CA ALA A 164 5.08 13.71 12.93
C ALA A 164 4.67 13.04 11.60
N MET A 165 3.37 12.95 11.32
CA MET A 165 2.84 12.41 10.05
C MET A 165 3.20 13.28 8.85
N LYS A 166 3.16 14.62 8.98
CA LYS A 166 3.64 15.54 7.94
C LYS A 166 5.13 15.39 7.63
N ARG A 167 5.90 14.87 8.58
CA ARG A 167 7.34 14.54 8.41
C ARG A 167 7.59 13.07 8.11
N SER A 168 6.53 12.27 7.91
CA SER A 168 6.68 10.87 7.53
C SER A 168 7.25 10.79 6.13
N LYS A 169 8.07 9.77 5.90
CA LYS A 169 8.60 9.43 4.58
C LYS A 169 7.87 8.20 4.09
N PHE A 170 7.39 8.28 2.85
CA PHE A 170 6.77 7.16 2.17
C PHE A 170 7.53 6.91 0.88
N GLU A 171 8.01 5.69 0.72
CA GLU A 171 8.75 5.24 -0.45
C GLU A 171 8.02 4.02 -1.00
N GLY A 172 7.81 4.00 -2.31
CA GLY A 172 7.11 2.91 -2.97
C GLY A 172 7.65 2.70 -4.37
N ARG A 173 7.77 1.44 -4.78
CA ARG A 173 8.15 1.09 -6.15
C ARG A 173 7.40 -0.16 -6.58
N ASN A 174 6.67 -0.04 -7.68
CA ASN A 174 6.00 -1.13 -8.37
C ASN A 174 6.69 -1.33 -9.72
N ILE A 175 7.07 -2.56 -10.02
CA ILE A 175 7.62 -2.95 -11.31
C ILE A 175 6.67 -3.99 -11.88
N VAL A 176 6.16 -3.74 -13.07
CA VAL A 176 5.35 -4.69 -13.83
C VAL A 176 6.11 -5.06 -15.09
N THR A 177 6.31 -6.35 -15.28
CA THR A 177 6.86 -6.91 -16.51
C THR A 177 5.82 -7.80 -17.17
N TRP A 178 5.90 -7.94 -18.49
CA TRP A 178 5.03 -8.86 -19.21
C TRP A 178 5.83 -9.71 -20.18
N LYS A 179 5.23 -10.82 -20.59
CA LYS A 179 5.76 -11.66 -21.65
C LYS A 179 4.62 -12.34 -22.38
N GLU A 180 4.69 -12.38 -23.71
CA GLU A 180 3.74 -13.16 -24.50
C GLU A 180 3.93 -14.67 -24.24
N GLN A 181 2.83 -15.37 -23.98
CA GLN A 181 2.83 -16.83 -23.85
C GLN A 181 2.61 -17.45 -25.23
N ASP A 182 3.59 -18.24 -25.69
CA ASP A 182 3.45 -19.04 -26.92
C ASP A 182 2.26 -19.99 -26.80
N ASN A 183 1.13 -19.63 -27.41
CA ASN A 183 0.02 -20.54 -27.64
C ASN A 183 -0.22 -20.63 -29.14
N SER A 184 -0.21 -21.86 -29.66
CA SER A 184 -0.37 -22.23 -31.08
C SER A 184 -1.74 -21.93 -31.68
N THR A 185 -2.53 -21.07 -31.04
CA THR A 185 -3.84 -20.60 -31.45
C THR A 185 -3.78 -19.10 -31.64
N SER A 186 -4.57 -18.56 -32.56
CA SER A 186 -4.72 -17.13 -32.92
C SER A 186 -5.20 -16.19 -31.79
N ASN A 187 -4.88 -16.51 -30.53
CA ASN A 187 -5.20 -15.73 -29.35
C ASN A 187 -3.88 -15.30 -28.69
N GLN A 188 -3.70 -14.01 -28.47
CA GLN A 188 -2.59 -13.48 -27.69
C GLN A 188 -2.91 -13.57 -26.20
N ILE A 189 -1.98 -14.10 -25.41
CA ILE A 189 -2.07 -14.16 -23.94
C ILE A 189 -0.76 -13.64 -23.39
N TYR A 190 -0.82 -12.69 -22.46
CA TYR A 190 0.35 -12.17 -21.76
C TYR A 190 0.39 -12.67 -20.32
N ALA A 191 1.57 -13.11 -19.89
CA ALA A 191 1.89 -13.31 -18.48
C ALA A 191 2.40 -12.00 -17.90
N LEU A 192 1.69 -11.43 -16.94
CA LEU A 192 2.09 -10.27 -16.16
C LEU A 192 2.76 -10.73 -14.87
N GLU A 193 3.91 -10.17 -14.57
CA GLU A 193 4.58 -10.31 -13.28
C GLU A 193 4.75 -8.95 -12.63
N GLY A 194 4.47 -8.89 -11.33
CA GLY A 194 4.56 -7.67 -10.56
C GLY A 194 5.51 -7.83 -9.37
N SER A 195 6.18 -6.75 -9.01
CA SER A 195 6.96 -6.62 -7.78
C SER A 195 6.71 -5.26 -7.14
N LEU A 196 6.19 -5.27 -5.91
CA LEU A 196 5.85 -4.07 -5.15
C LEU A 196 6.67 -4.02 -3.86
N THR A 197 7.36 -2.92 -3.63
CA THR A 197 7.99 -2.60 -2.35
C THR A 197 7.41 -1.30 -1.82
N LEU A 198 7.10 -1.28 -0.52
CA LEU A 198 6.56 -0.12 0.18
C LEU A 198 7.25 0.05 1.53
N THR A 199 7.67 1.27 1.84
CA THR A 199 8.25 1.63 3.13
C THR A 199 7.59 2.90 3.66
N LEU A 200 7.05 2.82 4.88
CA LEU A 200 6.59 3.98 5.64
C LEU A 200 7.51 4.19 6.84
N THR A 201 8.05 5.40 6.97
CA THR A 201 8.91 5.79 8.08
C THR A 201 8.33 7.02 8.78
N ILE A 202 8.04 6.92 10.07
CA ILE A 202 7.53 8.03 10.89
C ILE A 202 8.48 8.24 12.08
N ASN A 203 9.06 9.43 12.17
CA ASN A 203 9.84 9.83 13.33
C ASN A 203 8.91 10.34 14.42
N LEU A 204 8.71 9.54 15.47
CA LEU A 204 7.86 9.94 16.57
C LEU A 204 8.56 10.92 17.49
N PRO A 205 7.80 11.82 18.13
CA PRO A 205 8.31 12.62 19.24
C PRO A 205 8.80 11.73 20.40
N PRO A 206 9.83 12.17 21.14
CA PRO A 206 10.54 11.39 22.17
C PRO A 206 9.74 11.16 23.46
N PHE A 207 8.42 11.30 23.44
CA PHE A 207 7.52 11.06 24.57
C PHE A 207 6.39 10.09 24.23
N LEU A 208 6.37 9.56 23.00
CA LEU A 208 5.46 8.48 22.60
C LEU A 208 6.18 7.14 22.70
N PRO A 209 5.95 6.35 23.76
CA PRO A 209 6.52 5.02 23.87
C PRO A 209 5.89 4.09 22.83
N LEU A 210 6.73 3.38 22.08
CA LEU A 210 6.31 2.32 21.17
C LEU A 210 6.23 0.98 21.90
N PRO A 211 5.11 0.23 21.79
CA PRO A 211 5.05 -1.13 22.29
C PRO A 211 6.12 -2.01 21.62
N PRO A 212 6.73 -2.97 22.36
CA PRO A 212 7.57 -4.00 21.75
C PRO A 212 6.84 -4.72 20.61
N GLY A 213 7.53 -4.97 19.50
CA GLY A 213 6.96 -5.68 18.34
C GLY A 213 6.06 -4.85 17.41
N PHE A 214 5.83 -3.58 17.71
CA PHE A 214 4.97 -2.69 16.90
C PHE A 214 5.39 -2.64 15.42
N ASN A 215 6.69 -2.42 15.16
CA ASN A 215 7.22 -2.39 13.80
C ASN A 215 7.07 -3.73 13.06
N THR A 216 7.23 -4.85 13.76
CA THR A 216 7.07 -6.19 13.18
C THR A 216 5.63 -6.47 12.78
N ILE A 217 4.67 -6.16 13.66
CA ILE A 217 3.24 -6.35 13.39
C ILE A 217 2.80 -5.43 12.26
N GLY A 218 3.17 -4.15 12.31
CA GLY A 218 2.87 -3.20 11.25
C GLY A 218 3.48 -3.61 9.91
N SER A 219 4.72 -4.12 9.87
CA SER A 219 5.36 -4.58 8.62
C SER A 219 4.63 -5.78 8.01
N LYS A 220 4.24 -6.79 8.79
CA LYS A 220 3.44 -7.94 8.29
C LYS A 220 2.13 -7.51 7.65
N ILE A 221 1.55 -6.44 8.18
CA ILE A 221 0.33 -5.84 7.71
C ILE A 221 0.58 -5.06 6.40
N VAL A 222 1.67 -4.30 6.29
CA VAL A 222 2.09 -3.69 5.00
C VAL A 222 2.24 -4.77 3.95
N GLU A 223 2.93 -5.86 4.29
CA GLU A 223 3.28 -6.93 3.36
C GLU A 223 2.04 -7.61 2.77
N ARG A 224 1.03 -7.91 3.62
CA ARG A 224 -0.27 -8.39 3.16
C ARG A 224 -0.96 -7.39 2.25
N THR A 225 -0.95 -6.11 2.61
CA THR A 225 -1.55 -5.04 1.81
C THR A 225 -0.88 -4.94 0.44
N CYS A 226 0.46 -4.97 0.39
CA CYS A 226 1.22 -4.99 -0.86
C CYS A 226 0.81 -6.19 -1.72
N THR A 227 0.65 -7.37 -1.12
CA THR A 227 0.26 -8.59 -1.83
C THR A 227 -1.12 -8.46 -2.47
N ASP A 228 -2.12 -8.01 -1.72
CA ASP A 228 -3.49 -7.88 -2.21
C ASP A 228 -3.61 -6.80 -3.28
N ARG A 229 -2.91 -5.68 -3.08
CA ARG A 229 -2.91 -4.54 -4.01
C ARG A 229 -2.20 -4.85 -5.30
N LEU A 230 -1.07 -5.54 -5.25
CA LEU A 230 -0.34 -5.94 -6.45
C LEU A 230 -1.20 -6.89 -7.30
N LYS A 231 -1.87 -7.87 -6.69
CA LYS A 231 -2.80 -8.76 -7.39
C LYS A 231 -3.95 -8.00 -8.05
N LEU A 232 -4.53 -7.03 -7.34
CA LEU A 232 -5.61 -6.20 -7.87
C LEU A 232 -5.12 -5.31 -9.02
N SER A 233 -3.94 -4.71 -8.89
CA SER A 233 -3.34 -3.86 -9.92
C SER A 233 -3.05 -4.64 -11.20
N LEU A 234 -2.47 -5.84 -11.12
CA LEU A 234 -2.24 -6.68 -12.30
C LEU A 234 -3.55 -7.08 -13.00
N ARG A 235 -4.61 -7.38 -12.23
CA ARG A 235 -5.94 -7.65 -12.78
C ARG A 235 -6.54 -6.43 -13.47
N SER A 236 -6.53 -5.27 -12.81
CA SER A 236 -7.05 -4.03 -13.40
C SER A 236 -6.28 -3.61 -14.65
N LEU A 237 -4.97 -3.88 -14.71
CA LEU A 237 -4.19 -3.66 -15.92
C LEU A 237 -4.63 -4.59 -17.06
N SER A 238 -4.80 -5.88 -16.74
CA SER A 238 -5.32 -6.88 -17.69
C SER A 238 -6.71 -6.51 -18.20
N ASP A 239 -7.62 -6.13 -17.32
CA ASP A 239 -8.99 -5.75 -17.67
C ASP A 239 -9.01 -4.51 -18.57
N ALA A 240 -8.21 -3.48 -18.24
CA ALA A 240 -8.10 -2.27 -19.05
C ALA A 240 -7.50 -2.53 -20.44
N TYR A 241 -6.52 -3.43 -20.53
CA TYR A 241 -5.96 -3.85 -21.81
C TYR A 241 -7.01 -4.59 -22.65
N TYR A 242 -7.73 -5.53 -22.04
CA TYR A 242 -8.80 -6.29 -22.71
C TYR A 242 -9.89 -5.34 -23.25
N GLU A 243 -10.38 -4.41 -22.42
CA GLU A 243 -11.34 -3.39 -22.83
C GLU A 243 -10.82 -2.52 -23.99
N TRP A 244 -9.56 -2.09 -23.92
CA TRP A 244 -8.95 -1.28 -24.99
C TRP A 244 -8.89 -2.04 -26.33
N THR A 245 -8.58 -3.33 -26.32
CA THR A 245 -8.56 -4.13 -27.56
C THR A 245 -9.95 -4.35 -28.15
N ASP A 246 -10.99 -4.41 -27.31
CA ASP A 246 -12.39 -4.61 -27.71
C ASP A 246 -13.05 -3.32 -28.25
N LEU A 247 -12.60 -2.13 -27.82
CA LEU A 247 -13.16 -0.84 -28.27
C LEU A 247 -12.94 -0.52 -29.75
N ASP A 248 -11.91 -1.13 -30.36
CA ASP A 248 -11.52 -0.94 -31.76
C ASP A 248 -11.94 -2.12 -32.67
N ASN A 249 -12.94 -2.92 -32.27
CA ASN A 249 -13.57 -3.98 -33.08
C ASN A 249 -15.03 -3.65 -33.39
#